data_AF-I1NNN0-F1
#
_entry.id   AF-I1NNN0-F1
#
_cell.length_a   1.000
_cell.length_b   1.000
_cell.length_c   1.000
_cell.angle_alpha   90.00
_cell.angle_beta   90.00
_cell.angle_gamma   90.00
#
_symmetry.space_group_name_H-M   'P 1'
#
loop_
_entity.id
_entity.type
_entity.pdbx_description
1 polymer ?
#
loop_
_entity_poly.entity_id
_entity_poly.type
_entity_poly.pdbx_seq_one_letter_code
_entity_poly.pdbx_strand_id
1 'polypeptide(L)'
;MAGNHISLEEITEYESVITKEFRSEDEGYKFYNDYAWSKGFSIRKDNVRYNGDDFNDGHAHPLAKHDQVAFLRSHRNLSDAQKAEVVELGVSGLRTCNIMDVMEKNHGGYDQIIGYVHGTLRRTQNAISMGMRSPNFVDSSTK
;
A
#
# COMPACT_ATOMS: atom_id res chain seq x y z
N MET A 1 -11.91 -31.70 9.28
CA MET A 1 -10.78 -31.16 8.49
C MET A 1 -11.23 -31.15 7.04
N ALA A 2 -11.73 -30.02 6.52
CA ALA A 2 -12.07 -29.91 5.12
C ALA A 2 -10.76 -29.81 4.33
N GLY A 3 -10.37 -30.89 3.65
CA GLY A 3 -9.26 -30.83 2.71
C GLY A 3 -9.64 -29.91 1.56
N ASN A 4 -8.76 -28.98 1.20
CA ASN A 4 -8.90 -28.19 -0.02
C ASN A 4 -8.86 -29.16 -1.21
N HIS A 5 -10.04 -29.57 -1.67
CA HIS A 5 -10.19 -30.42 -2.83
C HIS A 5 -9.95 -29.57 -4.07
N ILE A 6 -8.70 -29.57 -4.56
CA ILE A 6 -8.33 -28.96 -5.83
C ILE A 6 -9.02 -29.77 -6.93
N SER A 7 -9.82 -29.09 -7.75
CA SER A 7 -10.56 -29.72 -8.83
C SER A 7 -9.61 -30.20 -9.94
N LEU A 8 -10.01 -31.24 -10.69
CA LEU A 8 -9.29 -31.67 -11.90
C LEU A 8 -9.13 -30.53 -12.90
N GLU A 9 -10.14 -29.65 -12.99
CA GLU A 9 -10.13 -28.46 -13.85
C GLU A 9 -9.01 -27.49 -13.46
N GLU A 10 -8.83 -27.19 -12.17
CA GLU A 10 -7.74 -26.33 -11.68
C GLU A 10 -6.35 -26.92 -11.95
N ILE A 11 -6.19 -28.24 -11.83
CA ILE A 11 -4.91 -28.91 -12.12
C ILE A 11 -4.58 -28.78 -13.60
N THR A 12 -5.53 -29.07 -14.48
CA THR A 12 -5.33 -28.96 -15.94
C THR A 12 -5.05 -27.53 -16.38
N GLU A 13 -5.72 -26.55 -15.77
CA GLU A 13 -5.47 -25.15 -16.02
C GLU A 13 -4.05 -24.76 -15.61
N TYR A 14 -3.62 -25.15 -14.40
CA TYR A 14 -2.27 -24.87 -13.92
C TYR A 14 -1.20 -25.44 -14.86
N GLU A 15 -1.35 -26.70 -15.29
CA GLU A 15 -0.43 -27.32 -16.25
C GLU A 15 -0.40 -26.56 -17.58
N SER A 16 -1.56 -26.13 -18.09
CA SER A 16 -1.64 -25.38 -19.34
C SER A 16 -0.97 -24.01 -19.29
N VAL A 17 -1.04 -23.33 -18.14
CA VAL A 17 -0.43 -22.01 -17.93
C VAL A 17 1.07 -22.13 -17.75
N ILE A 18 1.53 -23.09 -16.94
CA ILE A 18 2.95 -23.20 -16.58
C ILE A 18 3.81 -23.81 -17.69
N THR A 19 3.23 -24.68 -18.53
CA THR A 19 3.94 -25.30 -19.66
C THR A 19 3.91 -24.44 -20.92
N LYS A 20 3.33 -23.23 -20.84
CA LYS A 20 3.20 -22.34 -22.00
C LYS A 20 4.55 -21.69 -22.34
N GLU A 21 5.04 -21.97 -23.55
CA GLU A 21 6.25 -21.34 -24.10
C GLU A 21 5.89 -20.23 -25.08
N PHE A 22 6.67 -19.14 -25.07
CA PHE A 22 6.46 -17.96 -25.92
C PHE A 22 7.69 -17.66 -26.77
N ARG A 23 7.48 -17.06 -27.95
CA ARG A 23 8.58 -16.74 -28.88
C ARG A 23 9.20 -15.37 -28.60
N SER A 24 8.55 -14.55 -27.76
CA SER A 24 9.01 -13.22 -27.34
C SER A 24 8.50 -12.86 -25.95
N GLU A 25 9.17 -11.91 -25.29
CA GLU A 25 8.76 -11.39 -23.98
C GLU A 25 7.40 -10.66 -24.05
N ASP A 26 7.16 -9.89 -25.12
CA ASP A 26 5.90 -9.16 -25.32
C ASP A 26 4.69 -10.10 -25.45
N GLU A 27 4.86 -11.23 -26.13
CA GLU A 27 3.83 -12.26 -26.29
C GLU A 27 3.50 -12.91 -24.94
N GLY A 28 4.53 -13.26 -24.16
CA GLY A 28 4.36 -13.78 -22.80
C GLY A 28 3.68 -12.77 -21.88
N TYR A 29 4.11 -11.50 -21.92
CA TYR A 29 3.51 -10.43 -21.16
C TYR A 29 2.02 -10.26 -21.47
N LYS A 30 1.65 -10.24 -22.76
CA LYS A 30 0.25 -10.14 -23.17
C LYS A 30 -0.58 -11.32 -22.65
N PHE A 31 -0.09 -12.55 -22.82
CA PHE A 31 -0.79 -13.75 -22.36
C PHE A 31 -1.04 -13.72 -20.85
N TYR A 32 0.00 -13.45 -20.06
CA TYR A 32 -0.13 -13.44 -18.60
C TYR A 32 -0.99 -12.27 -18.12
N ASN A 33 -0.95 -11.12 -18.79
CA ASN A 33 -1.82 -9.99 -18.45
C ASN A 33 -3.29 -10.29 -18.74
N ASP A 34 -3.60 -10.93 -19.87
CA ASP A 34 -4.95 -11.39 -20.21
C ASP A 34 -5.44 -12.48 -19.22
N TYR A 35 -4.57 -13.41 -18.82
CA TYR A 35 -4.86 -14.44 -17.82
C TYR A 35 -5.09 -13.85 -16.42
N ALA A 36 -4.24 -12.92 -15.98
CA ALA A 36 -4.41 -12.25 -14.69
C ALA A 36 -5.75 -11.51 -14.64
N TRP A 37 -6.11 -10.81 -15.72
CA TRP A 37 -7.38 -10.12 -15.85
C TRP A 37 -8.57 -11.09 -15.73
N SER A 38 -8.54 -12.23 -16.43
CA SER A 38 -9.61 -13.23 -16.35
C SER A 38 -9.74 -13.85 -14.95
N LYS A 39 -8.64 -13.93 -14.19
CA LYS A 39 -8.60 -14.41 -12.80
C LYS A 39 -8.86 -13.34 -11.74
N GLY A 40 -9.06 -12.09 -12.14
CA GLY A 40 -9.38 -11.00 -11.21
C GLY A 40 -8.17 -10.41 -10.46
N PHE A 41 -6.96 -10.54 -11.01
CA PHE A 41 -5.77 -9.87 -10.48
C PHE A 41 -5.00 -9.15 -11.61
N SER A 42 -3.96 -8.39 -11.25
CA SER A 42 -3.14 -7.65 -12.21
C SER A 42 -1.66 -7.93 -11.97
N ILE A 43 -0.89 -8.02 -13.05
CA ILE A 43 0.55 -8.21 -13.00
C ILE A 43 1.21 -6.84 -12.96
N ARG A 44 2.02 -6.62 -11.92
CA ARG A 44 2.87 -5.44 -11.83
C ARG A 44 4.16 -5.72 -12.59
N LYS A 45 4.49 -4.87 -13.57
CA LYS A 45 5.87 -4.82 -14.06
C LYS A 45 6.74 -4.34 -12.89
N ASP A 46 7.81 -5.05 -12.59
CA ASP A 46 8.82 -4.54 -11.66
C ASP A 46 9.34 -3.19 -12.16
N ASN A 47 9.87 -2.39 -11.24
CA ASN A 47 10.32 -1.02 -11.49
C ASN A 47 11.40 -0.99 -12.59
N VAL A 48 10.97 -0.88 -13.85
CA VAL A 48 11.80 -0.41 -14.95
C VAL A 48 12.31 0.95 -14.51
N ARG A 49 13.64 1.10 -14.39
CA ARG A 49 14.26 2.40 -14.16
C ARG A 49 13.93 3.26 -15.38
N TYR A 50 12.92 4.12 -15.24
CA TYR A 50 12.62 5.15 -16.21
C TYR A 50 13.82 6.11 -16.25
N ASN A 51 14.62 6.01 -17.32
CA ASN A 51 15.52 7.09 -17.69
C ASN A 51 14.64 8.18 -18.28
N GLY A 52 14.35 9.23 -17.51
CA GLY A 52 13.89 10.54 -17.98
C GLY A 52 12.67 10.55 -18.91
N ASP A 53 11.58 11.11 -18.39
CA ASP A 53 10.50 11.69 -19.18
C ASP A 53 9.63 10.67 -19.95
N ASP A 54 8.66 10.09 -19.25
CA ASP A 54 7.29 9.84 -19.75
C ASP A 54 6.50 9.13 -18.64
N PHE A 55 6.08 9.88 -17.61
CA PHE A 55 5.12 9.39 -16.64
C PHE A 55 3.76 9.29 -17.33
N ASN A 56 3.43 8.10 -17.80
CA ASN A 56 2.13 7.81 -18.37
C ASN A 56 1.12 7.63 -17.21
N ASP A 57 0.30 8.65 -16.97
CA ASP A 57 -0.80 8.69 -15.98
C ASP A 57 -1.99 7.79 -16.41
N GLY A 58 -1.71 6.73 -17.17
CA GLY A 58 -2.67 5.78 -17.71
C GLY A 58 -3.18 4.86 -16.61
N HIS A 59 -4.20 5.29 -15.88
CA HIS A 59 -4.93 4.42 -14.97
C HIS A 59 -5.84 3.47 -15.75
N ALA A 60 -5.70 2.16 -15.52
CA ALA A 60 -6.61 1.13 -16.04
C ALA A 60 -7.99 1.14 -15.35
N HIS A 61 -8.25 2.10 -14.46
CA HIS A 61 -9.49 2.29 -13.74
C HIS A 61 -9.74 3.79 -13.50
N PRO A 62 -11.01 4.22 -13.31
CA PRO A 62 -11.28 5.59 -12.90
C PRO A 62 -10.63 5.88 -11.54
N LEU A 63 -10.09 7.09 -11.38
CA LEU A 63 -9.58 7.56 -10.10
C LEU A 63 -10.66 7.44 -9.02
N ALA A 64 -10.22 7.19 -7.78
CA ALA A 64 -11.11 7.18 -6.64
C ALA A 64 -11.86 8.50 -6.56
N LYS A 65 -13.17 8.44 -6.37
CA LYS A 65 -13.98 9.64 -6.16
C LYS A 65 -13.51 10.36 -4.90
N HIS A 66 -13.62 11.69 -4.89
CA HIS A 66 -13.10 12.54 -3.83
C HIS A 66 -13.65 12.19 -2.43
N ASP A 67 -14.91 11.77 -2.35
CA ASP A 67 -15.59 11.27 -1.16
C ASP A 67 -15.01 9.94 -0.63
N GLN A 68 -14.32 9.17 -1.48
CA GLN A 68 -13.68 7.91 -1.13
C GLN A 68 -12.18 8.03 -0.84
N VAL A 69 -11.58 9.20 -1.12
CA VAL A 69 -10.15 9.46 -0.93
C VAL A 69 -9.73 9.32 0.54
N ALA A 70 -10.62 9.67 1.48
CA ALA A 70 -10.38 9.50 2.92
C ALA A 70 -10.09 8.04 3.32
N PHE A 71 -10.61 7.06 2.59
CA PHE A 71 -10.35 5.65 2.87
C PHE A 71 -9.04 5.14 2.25
N LEU A 72 -8.37 5.91 1.38
CA LEU A 72 -7.13 5.53 0.73
C LEU A 72 -5.95 5.58 1.69
N ARG A 73 -5.14 4.51 1.69
CA ARG A 73 -3.95 4.41 2.54
C ARG A 73 -2.94 5.53 2.31
N SER A 74 -2.81 6.05 1.09
CA SER A 74 -1.91 7.15 0.74
C SER A 74 -2.28 8.48 1.42
N HIS A 75 -3.55 8.64 1.80
CA HIS A 75 -4.07 9.83 2.48
C HIS A 75 -4.07 9.69 4.01
N ARG A 76 -3.62 8.54 4.51
CA ARG A 76 -3.46 8.25 5.94
C ARG A 76 -2.10 8.78 6.45
N ASN A 77 -1.88 10.10 6.38
CA ASN A 77 -0.63 10.72 6.81
C ASN A 77 -0.77 11.43 8.17
N LEU A 78 0.32 11.39 8.94
CA LEU A 78 0.47 12.16 10.19
C LEU A 78 1.22 13.44 9.88
N SER A 79 0.80 14.57 10.45
CA SER A 79 1.64 15.76 10.46
C SER A 79 2.90 15.53 11.30
N ASP A 80 3.95 16.29 11.04
CA ASP A 80 5.22 16.11 11.76
C ASP A 80 5.10 16.46 13.25
N ALA A 81 4.27 17.44 13.60
CA ALA A 81 3.95 17.76 14.99
C ALA A 81 3.28 16.57 15.70
N GLN A 82 2.30 15.94 15.07
CA GLN A 82 1.60 14.77 15.61
C GLN A 82 2.54 13.56 15.76
N LYS A 83 3.49 13.37 14.83
CA LYS A 83 4.52 12.32 14.95
C LYS A 83 5.41 12.54 16.18
N ALA A 84 5.79 13.78 16.47
CA ALA A 84 6.62 14.10 17.62
C ALA A 84 5.88 13.82 18.94
N GLU A 85 4.61 14.21 19.04
CA GLU A 85 3.77 13.95 20.22
C GLU A 85 3.56 12.44 20.45
N VAL A 86 3.34 11.64 19.39
CA VAL A 86 3.27 10.17 19.49
C VAL A 86 4.56 9.57 20.07
N VAL A 87 5.72 10.11 19.70
CA VAL A 87 7.01 9.64 20.22
C VAL A 87 7.16 10.02 21.69
N GLU A 88 6.82 11.25 22.05
CA GLU A 88 6.89 11.72 23.44
C GLU A 88 6.01 10.87 24.36
N LEU A 89 4.77 10.59 23.95
CA LEU A 89 3.86 9.72 24.68
C LEU A 89 4.38 8.27 24.78
N GLY A 90 5.11 7.80 23.76
CA GLY A 90 5.80 6.51 23.79
C GLY A 90 6.97 6.49 24.77
N VAL A 91 7.77 7.56 24.80
CA VAL A 91 8.89 7.73 25.74
C VAL A 91 8.38 7.83 27.18
N SER A 92 7.20 8.43 27.40
CA SER A 92 6.54 8.44 28.71
C SER A 92 5.97 7.08 29.13
N GLY A 93 6.17 6.04 28.32
CA GLY A 93 5.78 4.66 28.64
C GLY A 93 4.31 4.33 28.33
N LEU A 94 3.60 5.18 27.57
CA LEU A 94 2.23 4.87 27.19
C LEU A 94 2.21 3.77 26.13
N ARG A 95 1.32 2.80 26.31
CA ARG A 95 1.05 1.78 25.29
C ARG A 95 0.39 2.44 24.09
N THR A 96 0.66 1.91 22.89
CA THR A 96 0.12 2.42 21.63
C THR A 96 -1.40 2.61 21.66
N CYS A 97 -2.17 1.75 22.33
CA CYS A 97 -3.60 1.93 22.52
C CYS A 97 -3.95 3.24 23.26
N ASN A 98 -3.27 3.51 24.38
CA ASN A 98 -3.47 4.72 25.17
C ASN A 98 -2.98 5.97 24.41
N ILE A 99 -1.93 5.83 23.60
CA ILE A 99 -1.46 6.92 22.72
C ILE A 99 -2.54 7.26 21.69
N MET A 100 -3.20 6.25 21.11
CA MET A 100 -4.31 6.50 20.18
C MET A 100 -5.48 7.21 20.88
N ASP A 101 -5.85 6.80 22.09
CA ASP A 101 -6.93 7.44 22.85
C ASP A 101 -6.63 8.92 23.16
N VAL A 102 -5.37 9.25 23.44
CA VAL A 102 -4.92 10.64 23.67
C VAL A 102 -4.98 11.44 22.37
N MET A 103 -4.46 10.87 21.28
CA MET A 103 -4.50 11.49 19.96
C MET A 103 -5.94 11.78 19.51
N GLU A 104 -6.84 10.81 19.72
CA GLU A 104 -8.27 10.91 19.42
C GLU A 104 -8.93 12.12 20.09
N LYS A 105 -8.64 12.29 21.39
CA LYS A 105 -9.17 13.40 22.20
C LYS A 105 -8.60 14.75 21.78
N ASN A 106 -7.32 14.80 21.43
CA ASN A 106 -6.64 16.06 21.12
C ASN A 106 -6.96 16.59 19.72
N HIS A 107 -7.22 15.70 18.74
CA HIS A 107 -7.32 16.08 17.32
C HIS A 107 -8.70 15.85 16.71
N GLY A 108 -9.74 15.57 17.51
CA GLY A 108 -11.12 15.62 17.05
C GLY A 108 -11.60 14.36 16.31
N GLY A 109 -11.21 13.19 16.80
CA GLY A 109 -11.74 11.90 16.35
C GLY A 109 -10.97 11.24 15.20
N TYR A 110 -11.30 9.97 14.94
CA TYR A 110 -10.65 9.14 13.91
C TYR A 110 -10.61 9.77 12.52
N ASP A 111 -11.55 10.70 12.21
CA ASP A 111 -11.71 11.34 10.91
C ASP A 111 -10.69 12.47 10.60
N GLN A 112 -10.16 13.15 11.63
CA GLN A 112 -9.01 14.06 11.48
C GLN A 112 -7.66 13.36 11.73
N ILE A 113 -7.76 12.11 12.19
CA ILE A 113 -6.69 11.19 12.59
C ILE A 113 -6.65 10.02 11.57
N ILE A 114 -7.29 10.13 10.41
CA ILE A 114 -7.49 9.03 9.41
C ILE A 114 -6.17 8.36 8.99
N GLY A 115 -5.04 8.98 9.31
CA GLY A 115 -3.69 8.43 9.34
C GLY A 115 -3.43 7.14 10.11
N TYR A 116 -4.09 6.93 11.24
CA TYR A 116 -3.59 6.02 12.25
C TYR A 116 -4.19 4.62 12.12
N VAL A 117 -3.62 3.81 11.22
CA VAL A 117 -3.68 2.36 11.41
C VAL A 117 -2.56 1.98 12.38
N HIS A 118 -2.80 1.07 13.32
CA HIS A 118 -1.83 0.54 14.28
C HIS A 118 -0.44 0.21 13.65
N GLY A 119 -0.43 -0.25 12.38
CA GLY A 119 0.79 -0.49 11.62
C GLY A 119 1.60 0.75 11.25
N THR A 120 0.96 1.91 11.09
CA THR A 120 1.62 3.20 10.81
C THR A 120 2.35 3.70 12.05
N LEU A 121 1.70 3.67 13.23
CA LEU A 121 2.32 4.03 14.53
C LEU A 121 3.56 3.20 14.83
N ARG A 122 3.44 1.87 14.67
CA ARG A 122 4.57 0.97 14.90
C ARG A 122 5.70 1.23 13.91
N ARG A 123 5.38 1.51 12.64
CA ARG A 123 6.39 1.85 11.61
C ARG A 123 7.04 3.20 11.86
N THR A 124 6.31 4.22 12.30
CA THR A 124 6.89 5.55 12.61
C THR A 124 7.78 5.49 13.85
N GLN A 125 7.32 4.86 14.93
CA GLN A 125 8.14 4.64 16.14
C GLN A 125 9.43 3.87 15.79
N ASN A 126 9.33 2.80 14.98
CA ASN A 126 10.50 2.01 14.57
C ASN A 126 11.42 2.74 13.57
N ALA A 127 10.88 3.50 12.61
CA ALA A 127 11.70 4.22 11.62
C ALA A 127 12.50 5.36 12.27
N ILE A 128 11.88 6.06 13.22
CA ILE A 128 12.53 7.15 13.97
C ILE A 128 13.57 6.58 14.95
N SER A 129 13.30 5.45 15.62
CA SER A 129 14.30 4.78 16.47
C SER A 129 15.51 4.27 15.67
N MET A 130 15.34 4.00 14.37
CA MET A 130 16.41 3.60 13.45
C MET A 130 17.09 4.78 12.75
N GLY A 131 16.76 6.03 13.08
CA GLY A 131 17.34 7.23 12.46
C GLY A 131 17.02 7.39 10.97
N MET A 132 16.01 6.68 10.46
CA MET A 132 15.61 6.75 9.06
C MET A 132 14.56 7.85 8.86
N ARG A 133 14.78 8.73 7.87
CA ARG A 133 13.79 9.74 7.48
C ARG A 133 12.53 9.02 6.97
N SER A 134 11.38 9.40 7.50
CA SER A 134 10.07 8.80 7.15
C SER A 134 9.89 8.74 5.62
N PRO A 135 9.46 7.60 5.05
CA PRO A 135 9.28 7.46 3.59
C PRO A 135 8.25 8.42 2.96
N ASN A 136 7.47 9.15 3.77
CA ASN A 136 6.42 10.07 3.29
C ASN A 136 6.79 11.54 3.51
N PHE A 137 8.08 11.88 3.59
CA PHE A 137 8.52 13.27 3.53
C PHE A 137 8.43 13.77 2.07
N VAL A 138 7.24 14.22 1.67
CA VAL A 138 7.07 15.05 0.48
C VAL A 138 7.25 16.48 0.95
N ASP A 139 8.31 17.15 0.50
CA ASP A 139 8.51 18.58 0.75
C ASP A 139 7.31 19.35 0.17
N SER A 140 6.39 19.79 1.02
CA SER A 140 5.26 20.65 0.63
C SER A 140 5.70 22.09 0.34
N SER A 141 6.96 22.29 -0.06
CA SER A 141 7.57 23.58 -0.36
C SER A 141 8.07 23.62 -1.80
N THR A 142 7.18 23.37 -2.77
CA THR A 142 7.31 23.95 -4.11
C THR A 142 5.91 24.17 -4.67
N LYS A 143 5.39 25.38 -4.42
CA LYS A 143 4.52 26.08 -5.37
C LYS A 143 5.37 27.13 -6.04
#